data_AF-A0A7K3MTF3-F1
#
_entry.id   AF-A0A7K3MTF3-F1
#
_cell.length_a   1.000
_cell.length_b   1.000
_cell.length_c   1.000
_cell.angle_alpha   90.00
_cell.angle_beta   90.00
_cell.angle_gamma   90.00
#
_symmetry.space_group_name_H-M   'P 1'
#
loop_
_entity.id
_entity.type
_entity.pdbx_description
1 polymer ?
#
loop_
_entity_poly.entity_id
_entity_poly.type
_entity_poly.pdbx_seq_one_letter_code
_entity_poly.pdbx_strand_id
1 'polypeptide(L)'
;MKTLLNHRAFAFAYVLLAVVLLSGCADNEIVKSCVEGHTYGFWGGLWHGIIAPFDFIGMLIWDDVAMYAPNNNGAWYAFGFLLGSGGWGVLASRSSD
;
A
#
# COMPACT_ATOMS: atom_id res chain seq x y z
N MET A 1 -4.80 -27.45 34.20
CA MET A 1 -4.65 -28.17 32.90
C MET A 1 -5.58 -27.66 31.80
N LYS A 2 -6.90 -27.52 32.03
CA LYS A 2 -7.87 -27.04 31.02
C LYS A 2 -7.60 -25.62 30.47
N THR A 3 -7.17 -24.69 31.33
CA THR A 3 -6.86 -23.29 30.96
C THR A 3 -5.63 -23.15 30.07
N LEU A 4 -4.61 -24.01 30.28
CA LEU A 4 -3.40 -24.08 29.45
C LEU A 4 -3.69 -24.72 28.08
N LEU A 5 -4.64 -25.66 28.03
CA LEU A 5 -5.11 -26.28 26.79
C LEU A 5 -5.83 -25.26 25.90
N ASN A 6 -6.68 -24.41 26.48
CA ASN A 6 -7.35 -23.32 25.76
C ASN A 6 -6.38 -22.26 25.22
N HIS A 7 -5.38 -21.85 26.01
CA HIS A 7 -4.37 -20.88 25.55
C HIS A 7 -3.56 -21.40 24.35
N ARG A 8 -3.19 -22.68 24.36
CA ARG A 8 -2.50 -23.33 23.24
C ARG A 8 -3.40 -23.44 22.00
N ALA A 9 -4.69 -23.70 22.17
CA ALA A 9 -5.66 -23.73 21.08
C ALA A 9 -5.86 -22.34 20.45
N PHE A 10 -5.97 -21.28 21.27
CA PHE A 10 -6.04 -19.90 20.75
C PHE A 10 -4.75 -19.48 20.05
N ALA A 11 -3.59 -19.77 20.63
CA ALA A 11 -2.30 -19.49 19.99
C ALA A 11 -2.18 -20.20 18.64
N PHE A 12 -2.59 -21.47 18.57
CA PHE A 12 -2.61 -22.22 17.31
C PHE A 12 -3.56 -21.62 16.29
N ALA A 13 -4.76 -21.19 16.69
CA ALA A 13 -5.73 -20.52 15.82
C ALA A 13 -5.18 -19.18 15.28
N TYR A 14 -4.50 -18.39 16.11
CA TYR A 14 -3.83 -17.15 15.68
C TYR A 14 -2.68 -17.41 14.69
N VAL A 15 -1.88 -18.45 14.94
CA VAL A 15 -0.79 -18.84 14.02
C VAL A 15 -1.37 -19.31 12.68
N LEU A 16 -2.42 -20.12 12.69
CA LEU A 16 -3.13 -20.54 11.47
C LEU A 16 -3.69 -19.35 10.71
N LEU A 17 -4.35 -18.41 11.41
CA LEU A 17 -4.86 -17.19 10.80
C LEU A 17 -3.74 -16.35 10.17
N ALA A 18 -2.62 -16.18 10.88
CA ALA A 18 -1.46 -15.45 10.35
C ALA A 18 -0.88 -16.13 9.10
N VAL A 19 -0.75 -17.47 9.10
CA VAL A 19 -0.28 -18.22 7.92
C VAL A 19 -1.23 -18.05 6.73
N VAL A 20 -2.55 -18.07 6.97
CA VAL A 20 -3.54 -17.83 5.91
C VAL A 20 -3.40 -16.42 5.35
N LEU A 21 -3.25 -15.41 6.22
CA LEU A 21 -3.08 -14.00 5.81
C LEU A 21 -1.77 -13.74 5.05
N LEU A 22 -0.72 -14.53 5.33
CA LEU A 22 0.60 -14.40 4.68
C LEU A 22 0.75 -15.27 3.42
N SER A 23 -0.29 -16.00 3.01
CA SER A 23 -0.21 -16.91 1.86
C SER A 23 -0.38 -16.23 0.48
N GLY A 24 -0.54 -14.91 0.45
CA GLY A 24 -0.65 -14.15 -0.80
C GLY A 24 0.67 -14.06 -1.58
N CYS A 25 0.64 -14.39 -2.88
CA CYS A 25 1.75 -14.07 -3.79
C CYS A 25 1.77 -12.56 -4.10
N ALA A 26 2.92 -11.92 -3.87
CA ALA A 26 3.19 -10.54 -4.27
C ALA A 26 3.89 -10.50 -5.64
N ASP A 27 3.32 -11.19 -6.64
CA ASP A 27 3.89 -11.22 -7.98
C ASP A 27 3.67 -9.89 -8.71
N ASN A 28 4.57 -9.53 -9.61
CA ASN A 28 4.49 -8.28 -10.36
C ASN A 28 4.08 -8.53 -11.81
N GLU A 29 2.96 -7.92 -12.22
CA GLU A 29 2.52 -8.00 -13.60
C GLU A 29 3.47 -7.22 -14.53
N ILE A 30 3.91 -7.87 -15.62
CA ILE A 30 4.82 -7.25 -16.59
C ILE A 30 4.00 -6.34 -17.52
N VAL A 31 3.88 -5.07 -17.14
CA VAL A 31 3.13 -4.06 -17.91
C VAL A 31 3.97 -3.22 -18.86
N LYS A 32 5.29 -3.46 -18.95
CA LYS A 32 6.25 -2.62 -19.70
C LYS A 32 5.92 -2.44 -21.19
N SER A 33 5.30 -3.42 -21.83
CA SER A 33 4.90 -3.36 -23.24
C SER A 33 3.62 -2.55 -23.48
N CYS A 34 2.86 -2.25 -22.44
CA CYS A 34 1.55 -1.62 -22.51
C CYS A 34 1.56 -0.16 -22.02
N VAL A 35 2.68 0.30 -21.47
CA VAL A 35 2.83 1.65 -20.93
C VAL A 35 3.79 2.46 -21.78
N GLU A 36 3.38 3.66 -22.17
CA GLU A 36 4.17 4.61 -22.94
C GLU A 36 4.34 5.93 -22.16
N GLY A 37 5.21 6.82 -22.66
CA GLY A 37 5.38 8.16 -22.10
C GLY A 37 6.37 8.25 -20.93
N HIS A 38 6.16 9.25 -20.07
CA HIS A 38 7.10 9.60 -18.99
C HIS A 38 7.11 8.56 -17.87
N THR A 39 8.30 8.05 -17.53
CA THR A 39 8.49 7.13 -16.40
C THR A 39 8.72 7.90 -15.10
N TYR A 40 7.81 7.75 -14.14
CA TYR A 40 7.92 8.40 -12.84
C TYR A 40 8.94 7.70 -11.93
N GLY A 41 9.81 8.48 -11.30
CA GLY A 41 10.78 8.04 -10.31
C GLY A 41 10.45 8.52 -8.91
N PHE A 42 11.47 8.66 -8.05
CA PHE A 42 11.32 9.07 -6.65
C PHE A 42 10.48 10.33 -6.45
N TRP A 43 10.81 11.42 -7.16
CA TRP A 43 10.11 12.70 -7.01
C TRP A 43 8.64 12.64 -7.45
N GLY A 44 8.35 11.85 -8.48
CA GLY A 44 6.99 11.55 -8.91
C GLY A 44 6.22 10.80 -7.83
N GLY A 45 6.83 9.77 -7.26
CA GLY A 45 6.27 9.03 -6.14
C GLY A 45 5.99 9.92 -4.94
N LEU A 46 6.97 10.74 -4.53
CA LEU A 46 6.83 11.66 -3.42
C LEU A 46 5.65 12.62 -3.60
N TRP A 47 5.53 13.21 -4.79
CA TRP A 47 4.43 14.10 -5.12
C TRP A 47 3.08 13.37 -5.06
N HIS A 48 2.93 12.24 -5.75
CA HIS A 48 1.69 11.45 -5.73
C HIS A 48 1.32 10.97 -4.32
N GLY A 49 2.31 10.63 -3.48
CA GLY A 49 2.08 10.28 -2.08
C GLY A 49 1.52 11.46 -1.27
N ILE A 50 2.00 12.68 -1.50
CA ILE A 50 1.50 13.89 -0.81
C ILE A 50 0.04 14.15 -1.19
N ILE A 51 -0.34 14.02 -2.45
CA ILE A 51 -1.71 14.29 -2.93
C ILE A 51 -2.63 13.05 -2.93
N ALA A 52 -2.16 11.91 -2.41
CA ALA A 52 -2.83 10.61 -2.43
C ALA A 52 -4.33 10.63 -2.07
N PRO A 53 -4.82 11.34 -1.04
CA PRO A 53 -6.25 11.38 -0.74
C PRO A 53 -7.08 12.06 -1.84
N PHE A 54 -6.54 13.09 -2.48
CA PHE A 54 -7.20 13.80 -3.58
C PHE A 54 -7.20 12.95 -4.84
N ASP A 55 -6.08 12.30 -5.15
CA ASP A 55 -5.99 11.38 -6.30
C ASP A 55 -6.94 10.19 -6.14
N PHE A 56 -7.10 9.67 -4.92
CA PHE A 56 -8.08 8.62 -4.64
C PHE A 56 -9.51 9.09 -4.90
N ILE A 57 -9.90 10.29 -4.45
CA ILE A 57 -11.22 10.86 -4.76
C ILE A 57 -11.40 11.02 -6.27
N GLY A 58 -10.37 11.51 -6.97
CA GLY A 58 -10.40 11.67 -8.43
C GLY A 58 -10.59 10.34 -9.16
N MET A 59 -9.87 9.30 -8.76
CA MET A 59 -9.95 7.95 -9.33
C MET A 59 -11.33 7.29 -9.15
N LEU A 60 -12.13 7.72 -8.16
CA LEU A 60 -13.51 7.25 -7.99
C LEU A 60 -14.51 7.94 -8.94
N ILE A 61 -14.15 9.09 -9.50
CA ILE A 61 -15.04 9.93 -10.31
C ILE A 61 -14.68 9.84 -11.80
N TRP A 62 -13.38 9.75 -12.11
CA TRP A 62 -12.86 9.79 -13.47
C TRP A 62 -11.97 8.59 -13.77
N ASP A 63 -12.20 7.97 -14.92
CA ASP A 63 -11.49 6.77 -15.36
C ASP A 63 -10.05 7.04 -15.82
N ASP A 64 -9.68 8.31 -16.03
CA ASP A 64 -8.36 8.74 -16.47
C ASP A 64 -7.44 9.21 -15.32
N VAL A 65 -7.93 9.15 -14.08
CA VAL A 65 -7.13 9.48 -12.89
C VAL A 65 -6.66 8.19 -12.22
N ALA A 66 -5.36 8.08 -12.01
CA ALA A 66 -4.76 6.97 -11.28
C ALA A 66 -4.02 7.49 -10.04
N MET A 67 -4.30 6.90 -8.88
CA MET A 67 -3.61 7.21 -7.62
C MET A 67 -2.11 6.89 -7.67
N TYR A 68 -1.71 5.94 -8.52
CA TYR A 68 -0.33 5.56 -8.73
C TYR A 68 0.03 5.66 -10.21
N ALA A 69 1.24 6.13 -10.52
CA ALA A 69 1.74 6.17 -11.88
C ALA A 69 1.88 4.74 -12.45
N PRO A 70 1.15 4.38 -13.52
CA PRO A 70 1.32 3.06 -14.15
C PRO A 70 2.72 2.88 -14.77
N ASN A 71 3.26 3.96 -15.37
CA ASN A 71 4.63 3.99 -15.89
C ASN A 71 5.59 4.55 -14.83
N ASN A 72 6.18 3.67 -14.03
CA ASN A 72 7.12 4.03 -12.97
C ASN A 72 8.37 3.13 -12.95
N ASN A 73 9.41 3.55 -12.21
CA ASN A 73 10.69 2.82 -12.12
C ASN A 73 10.77 1.80 -10.97
N GLY A 74 9.64 1.43 -10.37
CA GLY A 74 9.53 0.44 -9.31
C GLY A 74 9.88 1.00 -7.93
N ALA A 75 10.89 0.40 -7.28
CA ALA A 75 11.16 0.62 -5.86
C ALA A 75 11.41 2.09 -5.48
N TRP A 76 12.07 2.87 -6.34
CA TRP A 76 12.35 4.28 -6.05
C TRP A 76 11.10 5.16 -6.08
N TYR A 77 10.21 4.94 -7.04
CA TYR A 77 8.88 5.55 -7.05
C TYR A 77 8.09 5.15 -5.80
N ALA A 78 8.04 3.86 -5.48
CA ALA A 78 7.32 3.35 -4.31
C ALA A 78 7.85 3.94 -2.99
N PHE A 79 9.16 4.08 -2.86
CA PHE A 79 9.78 4.73 -1.70
C PHE A 79 9.38 6.20 -1.56
N GLY A 80 9.39 6.96 -2.66
CA GLY A 80 8.89 8.33 -2.67
C GLY A 80 7.42 8.40 -2.22
N PHE A 81 6.58 7.56 -2.80
CA PHE A 81 5.15 7.49 -2.47
C PHE A 81 4.90 7.20 -0.99
N LEU A 82 5.65 6.26 -0.42
CA LEU A 82 5.53 5.91 1.00
C LEU A 82 5.88 7.10 1.90
N LEU A 83 6.94 7.85 1.58
CA LEU A 83 7.31 9.05 2.34
C LEU A 83 6.27 10.16 2.21
N GLY A 84 5.75 10.39 1.00
CA GLY A 84 4.74 11.42 0.76
C GLY A 84 3.42 11.13 1.48
N SER A 85 2.97 9.88 1.41
CA SER A 85 1.72 9.43 2.02
C SER A 85 1.79 9.30 3.53
N GLY A 86 2.97 9.03 4.10
CA GLY A 86 3.18 8.89 5.54
C GLY A 86 2.77 10.12 6.36
N GLY A 87 2.80 11.31 5.76
CA GLY A 87 2.31 12.54 6.40
C GLY A 87 0.85 12.45 6.87
N TRP A 88 -0.01 11.78 6.10
CA TRP A 88 -1.43 11.63 6.42
C TRP A 88 -1.68 10.77 7.66
N GLY A 89 -0.89 9.70 7.85
CA GLY A 89 -0.98 8.84 9.03
C GLY A 89 -0.56 9.56 10.32
N VAL A 90 0.49 10.39 10.25
CA VAL A 90 0.94 11.21 11.39
C VAL A 90 -0.07 12.31 11.72
N LEU A 91 -0.66 12.95 10.71
CA LEU A 91 -1.69 13.96 10.90
C LEU A 91 -2.97 13.38 11.53
N ALA A 92 -3.41 12.20 11.09
CA ALA A 92 -4.55 11.51 11.68
C ALA A 92 -4.30 11.09 13.13
N SER A 93 -3.09 10.64 13.47
CA SER A 93 -2.73 10.23 14.83
C SER A 93 -2.72 11.38 15.84
N ARG A 94 -2.51 12.62 15.39
CA ARG A 94 -2.46 13.81 16.26
C ARG A 94 -3.81 14.45 16.52
N SER A 95 -4.89 13.95 15.90
CA SER A 95 -6.25 14.45 16.12
C SER A 95 -6.94 13.85 17.35
N SER A 96 -6.29 12.92 18.05
CA SER A 96 -6.86 12.17 19.18
C SER A 96 -6.42 12.67 20.56
N ASP A 97 -5.64 13.76 20.63
CA ASP A 97 -5.26 14.47 21.87
C ASP A 97 -6.03 15.79 21.98
#